data_AF-A0A5C1AT02-F1
#
_entry.id   AF-A0A5C1AT02-F1
#
_cell.length_a   1.000
_cell.length_b   1.000
_cell.length_c   1.000
_cell.angle_alpha   90.00
_cell.angle_beta   90.00
_cell.angle_gamma   90.00
#
_symmetry.space_group_name_H-M   'P 1'
#
loop_
_entity.id
_entity.type
_entity.pdbx_description
1 polymer ?
#
loop_
_entity_poly.entity_id
_entity_poly.type
_entity_poly.pdbx_seq_one_letter_code
_entity_poly.pdbx_strand_id
1 'polypeptide(L)'
;MTEQDWLTGTQPDDMLAHVEPRFTPRRWRLLAAAFLRRRWDVIPEGKLRDAVEFVERQAETLTPAMAEKWVADLDDGLPALLARVRTETEDLVRPAMIGDVDEPVLTRPNQIAPAFPLFVAAGRYAVQAVSLAEQPVELAVAAVRTLFADPNRETTLRTASGIEDALLARANCARAASTALRLKQQGDELADLSAGAKNKRLEIAKAEEIVRRTDEQGQTRGLEDEDVADRAVRKALGRFLHELVGNPFGDYRFEDAWRTDTVIGLAKGIDDERAFDRMPILADALLDADCDSEAVLRHLRGTEKHTTEKASHARGCWVLDRILRPNDVLFGAPPPPPPKPKATRKKKA
;
A
#
# COMPACT_ATOMS: atom_id res chain seq x y z
N MET A 1 -24.45 10.63 3.17
CA MET A 1 -23.33 11.19 3.94
C MET A 1 -23.49 12.68 4.06
N THR A 2 -23.23 13.23 5.25
CA THR A 2 -23.27 14.66 5.59
C THR A 2 -21.87 15.28 5.53
N GLU A 3 -21.78 16.61 5.64
CA GLU A 3 -20.48 17.31 5.74
C GLU A 3 -19.71 16.90 6.99
N GLN A 4 -20.39 16.66 8.13
CA GLN A 4 -19.74 16.21 9.35
C GLN A 4 -19.17 14.80 9.21
N ASP A 5 -19.90 13.88 8.57
CA ASP A 5 -19.40 12.53 8.27
C ASP A 5 -18.14 12.61 7.39
N TRP A 6 -18.13 13.51 6.41
CA TRP A 6 -16.95 13.77 5.57
C TRP A 6 -15.79 14.27 6.41
N LEU A 7 -15.95 15.36 7.17
CA LEU A 7 -14.88 15.99 7.95
C LEU A 7 -14.25 15.05 8.98
N THR A 8 -15.00 14.07 9.50
CA THR A 8 -14.47 13.06 10.44
C THR A 8 -13.78 11.89 9.73
N GLY A 9 -14.02 11.68 8.43
CA GLY A 9 -13.36 10.65 7.62
C GLY A 9 -13.65 9.21 8.05
N THR A 10 -14.73 8.98 8.82
CA THR A 10 -15.00 7.69 9.48
C THR A 10 -15.60 6.63 8.55
N GLN A 11 -16.18 7.05 7.42
CA GLN A 11 -16.86 6.17 6.45
C GLN A 11 -16.28 6.35 5.03
N PRO A 12 -15.05 5.84 4.76
CA PRO A 12 -14.35 6.11 3.52
C PRO A 12 -15.04 5.55 2.26
N ASP A 13 -15.80 4.47 2.38
CA ASP A 13 -16.59 3.91 1.26
C ASP A 13 -17.75 4.83 0.84
N ASP A 14 -18.42 5.44 1.82
CA ASP A 14 -19.49 6.42 1.59
C ASP A 14 -18.91 7.75 1.09
N MET A 15 -17.72 8.12 1.56
CA MET A 15 -16.95 9.23 1.02
C MET A 15 -16.69 9.03 -0.47
N LEU A 16 -16.13 7.89 -0.85
CA LEU A 16 -15.84 7.58 -2.25
C LEU A 16 -17.11 7.59 -3.10
N ALA A 17 -18.18 6.92 -2.64
CA ALA A 17 -19.45 6.86 -3.36
C ALA A 17 -20.07 8.24 -3.63
N HIS A 18 -19.87 9.20 -2.72
CA HIS A 18 -20.40 10.55 -2.86
C HIS A 18 -19.67 11.37 -3.94
N VAL A 19 -18.37 11.16 -4.13
CA VAL A 19 -17.54 11.97 -5.03
C VAL A 19 -17.22 11.27 -6.36
N GLU A 20 -17.37 9.94 -6.41
CA GLU A 20 -17.16 9.09 -7.58
C GLU A 20 -17.81 9.63 -8.88
N PRO A 21 -19.06 10.15 -8.89
CA PRO A 21 -19.66 10.73 -10.10
C PRO A 21 -18.92 11.96 -10.67
N ARG A 22 -18.04 12.59 -9.88
CA ARG A 22 -17.25 13.78 -10.26
C ARG A 22 -15.80 13.42 -10.62
N PHE A 23 -15.40 12.15 -10.47
CA PHE A 23 -14.02 11.75 -10.70
C PHE A 23 -13.71 11.69 -12.20
N THR A 24 -12.72 12.46 -12.60
CA THR A 24 -12.10 12.35 -13.93
C THR A 24 -11.19 11.12 -13.97
N PRO A 25 -10.87 10.60 -15.17
CA PRO A 25 -9.87 9.55 -15.34
C PRO A 25 -8.53 9.85 -14.65
N ARG A 26 -8.10 11.12 -14.64
CA ARG A 26 -6.88 11.56 -13.93
C ARG A 26 -7.01 11.39 -12.41
N ARG A 27 -8.15 11.74 -11.83
CA ARG A 27 -8.37 11.66 -10.37
C ARG A 27 -8.38 10.23 -9.87
N TRP A 28 -9.03 9.32 -10.61
CA TRP A 28 -8.96 7.89 -10.33
C TRP A 28 -7.52 7.38 -10.34
N ARG A 29 -6.73 7.78 -11.35
CA ARG A 29 -5.31 7.40 -11.43
C ARG A 29 -4.45 8.00 -10.31
N LEU A 30 -4.69 9.25 -9.91
CA LEU A 30 -3.98 9.87 -8.79
C LEU A 30 -4.34 9.23 -7.45
N LEU A 31 -5.60 8.83 -7.26
CA LEU A 31 -6.02 8.07 -6.09
C LEU A 31 -5.32 6.70 -6.05
N ALA A 32 -5.30 5.97 -7.17
CA ALA A 32 -4.59 4.70 -7.30
C ALA A 32 -3.07 4.86 -7.07
N ALA A 33 -2.45 5.88 -7.67
CA ALA A 33 -1.04 6.19 -7.49
C ALA A 33 -0.71 6.57 -6.04
N ALA A 34 -1.60 7.26 -5.32
CA ALA A 34 -1.41 7.60 -3.91
C ALA A 34 -1.33 6.34 -3.02
N PHE A 35 -2.14 5.30 -3.30
CA PHE A 35 -2.03 4.00 -2.61
C PHE A 35 -0.67 3.34 -2.84
N LEU A 36 -0.21 3.31 -4.09
CA LEU A 36 1.10 2.76 -4.45
C LEU A 36 2.23 3.55 -3.79
N ARG A 37 2.14 4.88 -3.82
CA ARG A 37 3.15 5.78 -3.25
C ARG A 37 3.25 5.68 -1.74
N ARG A 38 2.16 5.40 -1.03
CA ARG A 38 2.17 5.09 0.41
C ARG A 38 2.98 3.84 0.74
N ARG A 39 3.07 2.89 -0.20
CA ARG A 39 3.81 1.62 -0.07
C ARG A 39 5.04 1.59 -0.98
N TRP A 40 5.71 2.73 -1.11
CA TRP A 40 6.90 2.87 -1.95
C TRP A 40 8.01 1.88 -1.58
N ASP A 41 8.09 1.52 -0.30
CA ASP A 41 9.01 0.54 0.26
C ASP A 41 8.76 -0.90 -0.21
N VAL A 42 7.53 -1.20 -0.67
CA VAL A 42 7.13 -2.51 -1.20
C VAL A 42 7.38 -2.60 -2.70
N ILE A 43 7.33 -1.48 -3.42
CA ILE A 43 7.49 -1.44 -4.88
C ILE A 43 8.98 -1.48 -5.24
N PRO A 44 9.46 -2.52 -5.96
CA PRO A 44 10.82 -2.59 -6.46
C PRO A 44 11.24 -1.38 -7.31
N GLU A 45 12.51 -1.02 -7.22
CA GLU A 45 13.09 0.04 -8.05
C GLU A 45 13.12 -0.29 -9.54
N GLY A 46 13.14 0.76 -10.36
CA GLY A 46 13.09 0.68 -11.82
C GLY A 46 11.68 0.89 -12.37
N LYS A 47 11.33 0.10 -13.38
CA LYS A 47 10.14 0.32 -14.24
C LYS A 47 8.81 0.42 -13.49
N LEU A 48 8.65 -0.28 -12.36
CA LEU A 48 7.43 -0.19 -11.54
C LEU A 48 7.28 1.19 -10.91
N ARG A 49 8.37 1.75 -10.38
CA ARG A 49 8.38 3.10 -9.80
C ARG A 49 8.24 4.16 -10.89
N ASP A 50 8.91 3.97 -12.03
CA ASP A 50 8.80 4.85 -13.19
C ASP A 50 7.35 4.93 -13.70
N ALA A 51 6.62 3.81 -13.70
CA ALA A 51 5.21 3.75 -14.09
C ALA A 51 4.30 4.59 -13.17
N VAL A 52 4.51 4.52 -11.85
CA VAL A 52 3.76 5.34 -10.88
C VAL A 52 4.06 6.82 -11.11
N GLU A 53 5.34 7.17 -11.26
CA GLU A 53 5.78 8.56 -11.50
C GLU A 53 5.26 9.11 -12.81
N PHE A 54 5.24 8.30 -13.86
CA PHE A 54 4.67 8.65 -15.13
C PHE A 54 3.19 9.01 -14.98
N VAL A 55 2.38 8.13 -14.39
CA VAL A 55 0.93 8.34 -14.18
C VAL A 55 0.67 9.58 -13.32
N GLU A 56 1.47 9.78 -12.28
CA GLU A 56 1.38 10.96 -11.40
C GLU A 56 1.62 12.29 -12.12
N ARG A 57 2.54 12.32 -13.10
CA ARG A 57 2.89 13.53 -13.86
C ARG A 57 1.96 13.81 -15.03
N GLN A 58 1.20 12.82 -15.50
CA GLN A 58 0.32 13.01 -16.65
C GLN A 58 -0.76 14.06 -16.35
N ALA A 59 -0.67 15.21 -17.03
CA ALA A 59 -1.72 16.21 -17.08
C ALA A 59 -2.78 15.89 -18.15
N GLU A 60 -2.43 15.06 -19.16
CA GLU A 60 -3.27 14.69 -20.32
C GLU A 60 -3.73 13.22 -20.29
N THR A 61 -4.69 12.89 -21.16
CA THR A 61 -5.32 11.57 -21.27
C THR A 61 -4.31 10.49 -21.67
N LEU A 62 -4.14 9.47 -20.81
CA LEU A 62 -3.40 8.25 -21.14
C LEU A 62 -4.01 7.58 -22.38
N THR A 63 -3.25 7.52 -23.49
CA THR A 63 -3.72 6.84 -24.71
C THR A 63 -3.64 5.32 -24.58
N PRO A 64 -4.48 4.55 -25.29
CA PRO A 64 -4.41 3.09 -25.29
C PRO A 64 -3.02 2.56 -25.68
N ALA A 65 -2.37 3.15 -26.70
CA ALA A 65 -1.04 2.73 -27.12
C ALA A 65 0.03 2.96 -26.05
N MET A 66 -0.07 4.05 -25.28
CA MET A 66 0.82 4.31 -24.14
C MET A 66 0.58 3.29 -23.02
N ALA A 67 -0.68 2.98 -22.71
CA ALA A 67 -1.05 1.99 -21.72
C ALA A 67 -0.52 0.59 -22.09
N GLU A 68 -0.74 0.15 -23.33
CA GLU A 68 -0.25 -1.13 -23.85
C GLU A 68 1.27 -1.24 -23.77
N LYS A 69 1.99 -0.17 -24.16
CA LYS A 69 3.45 -0.13 -24.07
C LYS A 69 3.94 -0.28 -22.63
N TRP A 70 3.34 0.44 -21.69
CA TRP A 70 3.74 0.33 -20.28
C TRP A 70 3.46 -1.06 -19.71
N VAL A 71 2.32 -1.67 -20.05
CA VAL A 71 2.02 -3.03 -19.62
C VAL A 71 3.03 -4.03 -20.20
N ALA A 72 3.41 -3.90 -21.48
CA ALA A 72 4.44 -4.73 -22.10
C ALA A 72 5.81 -4.56 -21.42
N ASP A 73 6.26 -3.31 -21.20
CA ASP A 73 7.52 -3.01 -20.50
C ASP A 73 7.56 -3.62 -19.08
N LEU A 74 6.43 -3.63 -18.36
CA LEU A 74 6.32 -4.23 -17.03
C LEU A 74 6.38 -5.76 -17.10
N ASP A 75 5.67 -6.36 -18.06
CA ASP A 75 5.62 -7.82 -18.25
C ASP A 75 6.99 -8.37 -18.70
N ASP A 76 7.70 -7.65 -19.58
CA ASP A 76 9.04 -8.01 -20.05
C ASP A 76 10.09 -8.01 -18.93
N GLY A 77 9.96 -7.09 -17.97
CA GLY A 77 10.88 -6.97 -16.84
C GLY A 77 10.60 -7.95 -15.68
N LEU A 78 9.39 -8.50 -15.61
CA LEU A 78 8.94 -9.32 -14.48
C LEU A 78 9.81 -10.58 -14.25
N PRO A 79 10.12 -11.42 -15.26
CA PRO A 79 10.88 -12.66 -15.02
C PRO A 79 12.25 -12.43 -14.37
N ALA A 80 12.96 -11.36 -14.76
CA ALA A 80 14.25 -11.02 -14.19
C ALA A 80 14.14 -10.57 -12.72
N LEU A 81 13.08 -9.83 -12.38
CA LEU A 81 12.80 -9.41 -11.00
C LEU A 81 12.47 -10.61 -10.12
N LEU A 82 11.62 -11.53 -10.59
CA LEU A 82 11.24 -12.75 -9.87
C LEU A 82 12.45 -13.65 -9.60
N ALA A 83 13.27 -13.90 -10.63
CA ALA A 83 14.49 -14.69 -10.49
C ALA A 83 15.45 -14.08 -9.45
N ARG A 84 15.62 -12.75 -9.47
CA ARG A 84 16.48 -12.05 -8.51
C ARG A 84 16.00 -12.24 -7.07
N VAL A 85 14.72 -11.96 -6.78
CA VAL A 85 14.20 -12.06 -5.39
C VAL A 85 14.19 -13.50 -4.88
N ARG A 86 13.97 -14.48 -5.77
CA ARG A 86 14.09 -15.90 -5.44
C ARG A 86 15.53 -16.23 -5.05
N THR A 87 16.51 -15.91 -5.89
CA THR A 87 17.93 -16.17 -5.60
C THR A 87 18.40 -15.48 -4.32
N GLU A 88 18.03 -14.21 -4.11
CA GLU A 88 18.36 -13.48 -2.87
C GLU A 88 17.77 -14.17 -1.64
N THR A 89 16.54 -14.69 -1.73
CA THR A 89 15.90 -15.43 -0.64
C THR A 89 16.57 -16.78 -0.41
N GLU A 90 16.89 -17.51 -1.46
CA GLU A 90 17.63 -18.79 -1.39
C GLU A 90 19.01 -18.61 -0.74
N ASP A 91 19.76 -17.58 -1.14
CA ASP A 91 21.04 -17.22 -0.54
C ASP A 91 20.89 -16.89 0.95
N LEU A 92 19.85 -16.12 1.31
CA LEU A 92 19.56 -15.74 2.69
C LEU A 92 19.28 -16.95 3.59
N VAL A 93 18.45 -17.89 3.13
CA VAL A 93 18.03 -19.05 3.94
C VAL A 93 18.94 -20.27 3.77
N ARG A 94 19.94 -20.21 2.89
CA ARG A 94 20.92 -21.29 2.65
C ARG A 94 21.49 -21.91 3.95
N PRO A 95 21.83 -21.15 5.01
CA PRO A 95 22.33 -21.74 6.24
C PRO A 95 21.32 -22.64 6.98
N ALA A 96 20.02 -22.44 6.75
CA ALA A 96 18.92 -23.22 7.33
C ALA A 96 18.43 -24.35 6.41
N MET A 97 18.85 -24.36 5.15
CA MET A 97 18.58 -25.45 4.23
C MET A 97 19.42 -26.66 4.63
N ILE A 98 18.74 -27.74 4.96
CA ILE A 98 19.34 -29.06 5.13
C ILE A 98 19.32 -29.73 3.76
N GLY A 99 20.19 -30.70 3.53
CA GLY A 99 20.06 -31.61 2.39
C GLY A 99 18.77 -32.44 2.49
N ASP A 100 18.83 -33.73 2.23
CA ASP A 100 17.63 -34.58 2.27
C ASP A 100 16.93 -34.50 3.65
N VAL A 101 15.71 -33.94 3.66
CA VAL A 101 14.94 -33.63 4.88
C VAL A 101 14.39 -34.92 5.52
N ASP A 102 14.35 -36.01 4.74
CA ASP A 102 13.78 -37.29 5.12
C ASP A 102 14.79 -38.25 5.77
N GLU A 103 16.09 -37.95 5.72
CA GLU A 103 17.13 -38.76 6.36
C GLU A 103 17.61 -38.16 7.69
N PRO A 104 17.25 -38.77 8.85
CA PRO A 104 17.75 -38.29 10.12
C PRO A 104 19.27 -38.42 10.24
N VAL A 105 19.92 -37.35 10.71
CA VAL A 105 21.32 -37.43 11.12
C VAL A 105 21.40 -38.30 12.38
N LEU A 106 21.68 -39.58 12.15
CA LEU A 106 21.78 -40.59 13.19
C LEU A 106 23.14 -40.48 13.90
N THR A 107 23.12 -40.18 15.20
CA THR A 107 24.33 -40.23 16.03
C THR A 107 24.75 -41.67 16.34
N ARG A 108 23.79 -42.62 16.26
CA ARG A 108 23.93 -44.09 16.32
C ARG A 108 22.80 -44.71 15.50
N PRO A 109 22.86 -46.00 15.10
CA PRO A 109 21.89 -46.65 14.21
C PRO A 109 20.40 -46.59 14.60
N ASN A 110 20.01 -46.04 15.75
CA ASN A 110 18.64 -45.82 16.19
C ASN A 110 18.48 -44.57 17.10
N GLN A 111 19.38 -43.58 17.01
CA GLN A 111 19.34 -42.36 17.82
C GLN A 111 19.42 -41.09 16.96
N ILE A 112 18.28 -40.42 16.84
CA ILE A 112 18.16 -39.09 16.26
C ILE A 112 18.87 -38.08 17.17
N ALA A 113 19.66 -37.18 16.59
CA ALA A 113 20.26 -36.07 17.33
C ALA A 113 19.17 -35.22 18.00
N PRO A 114 19.29 -34.81 19.28
CA PRO A 114 18.24 -34.06 19.96
C PRO A 114 17.80 -32.76 19.27
N ALA A 115 18.70 -32.13 18.53
CA ALA A 115 18.43 -30.92 17.74
C ALA A 115 17.73 -31.17 16.40
N PHE A 116 17.62 -32.42 15.95
CA PHE A 116 17.09 -32.76 14.63
C PHE A 116 15.68 -32.20 14.35
N PRO A 117 14.71 -32.20 15.30
CA PRO A 117 13.41 -31.58 15.06
C PRO A 117 13.49 -30.08 14.70
N LEU A 118 14.42 -29.34 15.33
CA LEU A 118 14.64 -27.91 15.04
C LEU A 118 15.23 -27.71 13.65
N PHE A 119 16.18 -28.57 13.27
CA PHE A 119 16.76 -28.57 11.93
C PHE A 119 15.67 -28.85 10.88
N VAL A 120 14.91 -29.95 11.00
CA VAL A 120 13.82 -30.27 10.05
C VAL A 120 12.84 -29.10 9.91
N ALA A 121 12.42 -28.50 11.04
CA ALA A 121 11.56 -27.33 11.02
C ALA A 121 12.22 -26.12 10.33
N ALA A 122 13.51 -25.86 10.60
CA ALA A 122 14.27 -24.81 9.93
C ALA A 122 14.30 -24.98 8.41
N GLY A 123 14.57 -26.20 7.93
CA GLY A 123 14.55 -26.52 6.50
C GLY A 123 13.16 -26.32 5.88
N ARG A 124 12.10 -26.77 6.56
CA ARG A 124 10.72 -26.54 6.11
C ARG A 124 10.38 -25.05 5.95
N TYR A 125 10.73 -24.23 6.94
CA TYR A 125 10.51 -22.78 6.86
C TYR A 125 11.41 -22.11 5.80
N ALA A 126 12.62 -22.62 5.57
CA ALA A 126 13.49 -22.14 4.50
C ALA A 126 12.90 -22.40 3.11
N VAL A 127 12.42 -23.63 2.87
CA VAL A 127 11.69 -23.99 1.63
C VAL A 127 10.43 -23.14 1.48
N GLN A 128 9.68 -22.94 2.57
CA GLN A 128 8.51 -22.08 2.55
C GLN A 128 8.87 -20.63 2.16
N ALA A 129 9.93 -20.06 2.72
CA ALA A 129 10.38 -18.71 2.37
C ALA A 129 10.70 -18.57 0.87
N VAL A 130 11.44 -19.53 0.30
CA VAL A 130 11.75 -19.56 -1.13
C VAL A 130 10.49 -19.69 -1.98
N SER A 131 9.53 -20.52 -1.56
CA SER A 131 8.24 -20.69 -2.27
C SER A 131 7.39 -19.41 -2.27
N LEU A 132 7.54 -18.56 -1.25
CA LEU A 132 6.82 -17.29 -1.11
C LEU A 132 7.58 -16.10 -1.69
N ALA A 133 8.83 -16.27 -2.14
CA ALA A 133 9.73 -15.16 -2.48
C ALA A 133 9.22 -14.28 -3.63
N GLU A 134 8.55 -14.89 -4.60
CA GLU A 134 8.10 -14.23 -5.84
C GLU A 134 6.76 -13.48 -5.66
N GLN A 135 5.88 -14.02 -4.82
CA GLN A 135 4.51 -13.53 -4.64
C GLN A 135 4.40 -12.02 -4.34
N PRO A 136 5.24 -11.39 -3.48
CA PRO A 136 5.17 -9.96 -3.22
C PRO A 136 5.40 -9.11 -4.47
N VAL A 137 6.31 -9.54 -5.34
CA VAL A 137 6.65 -8.84 -6.58
C VAL A 137 5.53 -8.99 -7.60
N GLU A 138 4.97 -10.19 -7.74
CA GLU A 138 3.82 -10.45 -8.62
C GLU A 138 2.62 -9.57 -8.24
N LEU A 139 2.28 -9.50 -6.95
CA LEU A 139 1.20 -8.68 -6.43
C LEU A 139 1.48 -7.18 -6.63
N ALA A 140 2.71 -6.72 -6.40
CA ALA A 140 3.10 -5.34 -6.64
C ALA A 140 3.00 -4.97 -8.13
N VAL A 141 3.46 -5.84 -9.04
CA VAL A 141 3.31 -5.63 -10.49
C VAL A 141 1.84 -5.61 -10.89
N ALA A 142 1.03 -6.55 -10.40
CA ALA A 142 -0.41 -6.58 -10.66
C ALA A 142 -1.10 -5.28 -10.20
N ALA A 143 -0.72 -4.77 -9.02
CA ALA A 143 -1.22 -3.50 -8.51
C ALA A 143 -0.73 -2.28 -9.32
N VAL A 144 0.50 -2.27 -9.83
CA VAL A 144 0.98 -1.16 -10.69
C VAL A 144 0.31 -1.19 -12.06
N ARG A 145 0.04 -2.39 -12.61
CA ARG A 145 -0.61 -2.56 -13.93
C ARG A 145 -2.00 -1.95 -14.00
N THR A 146 -2.74 -1.89 -12.89
CA THR A 146 -4.09 -1.29 -12.85
C THR A 146 -4.08 0.20 -13.22
N LEU A 147 -2.95 0.92 -13.04
CA LEU A 147 -2.82 2.33 -13.43
C LEU A 147 -3.07 2.56 -14.93
N PHE A 148 -2.80 1.53 -15.74
CA PHE A 148 -2.94 1.54 -17.19
C PHE A 148 -4.26 0.93 -17.68
N ALA A 149 -5.12 0.46 -16.78
CA ALA A 149 -6.46 0.02 -17.09
C ALA A 149 -7.44 1.21 -17.23
N ASP A 150 -8.70 0.91 -17.55
CA ASP A 150 -9.79 1.89 -17.45
C ASP A 150 -9.96 2.33 -15.99
N PRO A 151 -9.85 3.63 -15.69
CA PRO A 151 -9.75 4.10 -14.32
C PRO A 151 -11.14 4.30 -13.73
N ASN A 152 -11.45 3.52 -12.70
CA ASN A 152 -12.74 3.52 -12.01
C ASN A 152 -12.59 3.04 -10.56
N ARG A 153 -13.69 2.94 -9.83
CA ARG A 153 -13.71 2.46 -8.44
C ARG A 153 -13.09 1.08 -8.30
N GLU A 154 -13.46 0.15 -9.16
CA GLU A 154 -13.00 -1.24 -9.07
C GLU A 154 -11.48 -1.32 -9.27
N THR A 155 -10.95 -0.69 -10.32
CA THR A 155 -9.51 -0.72 -10.61
C THR A 155 -8.70 -0.02 -9.52
N THR A 156 -9.23 1.06 -8.95
CA THR A 156 -8.59 1.78 -7.83
C THR A 156 -8.56 0.95 -6.55
N LEU A 157 -9.68 0.32 -6.18
CA LEU A 157 -9.73 -0.54 -5.00
C LEU A 157 -8.90 -1.81 -5.18
N ARG A 158 -8.82 -2.35 -6.39
CA ARG A 158 -7.90 -3.44 -6.73
C ARG A 158 -6.43 -3.04 -6.55
N THR A 159 -6.08 -1.81 -6.93
CA THR A 159 -4.75 -1.24 -6.68
C THR A 159 -4.45 -1.19 -5.18
N ALA A 160 -5.41 -0.68 -4.40
CA ALA A 160 -5.27 -0.49 -2.97
C ALA A 160 -5.15 -1.81 -2.21
N SER A 161 -5.99 -2.80 -2.52
CA SER A 161 -5.89 -4.15 -1.94
C SER A 161 -4.60 -4.82 -2.37
N GLY A 162 -4.31 -4.85 -3.68
CA GLY A 162 -3.17 -5.59 -4.22
C GLY A 162 -1.82 -5.14 -3.66
N ILE A 163 -1.65 -3.85 -3.36
CA ILE A 163 -0.41 -3.36 -2.75
C ILE A 163 -0.29 -3.66 -1.25
N GLU A 164 -1.40 -3.77 -0.52
CA GLU A 164 -1.39 -4.26 0.87
C GLU A 164 -1.22 -5.78 0.90
N ASP A 165 -1.79 -6.50 -0.06
CA ASP A 165 -1.56 -7.94 -0.25
C ASP A 165 -0.07 -8.22 -0.55
N ALA A 166 0.57 -7.38 -1.37
CA ALA A 166 2.02 -7.44 -1.61
C ALA A 166 2.83 -7.21 -0.33
N LEU A 167 2.42 -6.24 0.51
CA LEU A 167 3.06 -6.01 1.81
C LEU A 167 2.92 -7.22 2.74
N LEU A 168 1.72 -7.81 2.80
CA LEU A 168 1.45 -9.00 3.61
C LEU A 168 2.26 -10.20 3.11
N ALA A 169 2.28 -10.46 1.81
CA ALA A 169 3.09 -11.51 1.20
C ALA A 169 4.59 -11.33 1.54
N ARG A 170 5.09 -10.09 1.49
CA ARG A 170 6.48 -9.77 1.86
C ARG A 170 6.75 -10.07 3.32
N ALA A 171 5.82 -9.70 4.22
CA ALA A 171 5.92 -9.99 5.64
C ALA A 171 5.91 -11.50 5.91
N ASN A 172 5.06 -12.27 5.21
CA ASN A 172 5.01 -13.73 5.28
C ASN A 172 6.34 -14.37 4.87
N CYS A 173 6.90 -13.98 3.72
CA CYS A 173 8.20 -14.46 3.25
C CYS A 173 9.32 -14.13 4.26
N ALA A 174 9.42 -12.86 4.69
CA ALA A 174 10.44 -12.42 5.64
C ALA A 174 10.34 -13.15 6.99
N ARG A 175 9.13 -13.44 7.46
CA ARG A 175 8.89 -14.23 8.68
C ARG A 175 9.31 -15.68 8.53
N ALA A 176 8.99 -16.33 7.40
CA ALA A 176 9.43 -17.68 7.12
C ALA A 176 10.96 -17.77 7.14
N ALA A 177 11.63 -16.85 6.44
CA ALA A 177 13.09 -16.77 6.43
C ALA A 177 13.69 -16.54 7.84
N SER A 178 13.13 -15.59 8.59
CA SER A 178 13.59 -15.30 9.96
C SER A 178 13.37 -16.48 10.90
N THR A 179 12.25 -17.19 10.75
CA THR A 179 11.92 -18.37 11.55
C THR A 179 12.86 -19.52 11.22
N ALA A 180 13.16 -19.75 9.94
CA ALA A 180 14.13 -20.74 9.50
C ALA A 180 15.51 -20.53 10.14
N LEU A 181 16.05 -19.31 10.02
CA LEU A 181 17.37 -18.99 10.56
C LEU A 181 17.41 -19.06 12.09
N ARG A 182 16.35 -18.62 12.77
CA ARG A 182 16.22 -18.74 14.23
C ARG A 182 16.18 -20.19 14.70
N LEU A 183 15.37 -21.04 14.06
CA LEU A 183 15.29 -22.47 14.40
C LEU A 183 16.61 -23.18 14.13
N LYS A 184 17.30 -22.83 13.04
CA LYS A 184 18.65 -23.33 12.76
C LYS A 184 19.62 -22.97 13.89
N GLN A 185 19.65 -21.71 14.30
CA GLN A 185 20.51 -21.26 15.40
C GLN A 185 20.19 -22.01 16.71
N GLN A 186 18.91 -22.14 17.05
CA GLN A 186 18.50 -22.91 18.23
C GLN A 186 18.89 -24.40 18.11
N GLY A 187 18.85 -24.95 16.90
CA GLY A 187 19.32 -26.30 16.59
C GLY A 187 20.82 -26.46 16.86
N ASP A 188 21.65 -25.53 16.39
CA ASP A 188 23.10 -25.54 16.65
C ASP A 188 23.39 -25.47 18.16
N GLU A 189 22.76 -24.52 18.85
CA GLU A 189 22.90 -24.35 20.31
C GLU A 189 22.50 -25.63 21.07
N LEU A 190 21.40 -26.26 20.68
CA LEU A 190 20.94 -27.50 21.30
C LEU A 190 21.85 -28.69 20.96
N ALA A 191 22.44 -28.72 19.75
CA ALA A 191 23.39 -29.76 19.38
C ALA A 191 24.63 -29.71 20.28
N ASP A 192 25.17 -28.52 20.52
CA ASP A 192 26.31 -28.28 21.40
C ASP A 192 26.00 -28.65 22.86
N LEU A 193 24.88 -28.15 23.39
CA LEU A 193 24.47 -28.42 24.78
C LEU A 193 24.13 -29.89 25.02
N SER A 194 23.50 -30.53 24.05
CA SER A 194 23.01 -31.89 24.22
C SER A 194 24.08 -32.96 23.98
N ALA A 195 25.28 -32.61 23.49
CA ALA A 195 26.36 -33.57 23.19
C ALA A 195 26.61 -34.55 24.37
N GLY A 196 26.68 -34.04 25.60
CA GLY A 196 26.86 -34.81 26.84
C GLY A 196 25.58 -35.15 27.63
N ALA A 197 24.39 -34.88 27.08
CA ALA A 197 23.14 -35.04 27.82
C ALA A 197 22.85 -36.52 28.15
N LYS A 198 22.55 -36.79 29.43
CA LYS A 198 22.19 -38.13 29.92
C LYS A 198 20.81 -38.59 29.42
N ASN A 199 19.87 -37.66 29.25
CA ASN A 199 18.50 -37.96 28.80
C ASN A 199 18.20 -37.29 27.47
N LYS A 200 18.62 -37.94 26.38
CA LYS A 200 18.41 -37.45 25.00
C LYS A 200 16.92 -37.30 24.65
N ARG A 201 16.03 -38.15 25.21
CA ARG A 201 14.59 -38.07 24.97
C ARG A 201 13.97 -36.78 25.50
N LEU A 202 14.41 -36.31 26.67
CA LEU A 202 13.95 -35.05 27.22
C LEU A 202 14.36 -33.87 26.34
N GLU A 203 15.59 -33.88 25.80
CA GLU A 203 16.07 -32.83 24.90
C GLU A 203 15.31 -32.83 23.55
N ILE A 204 14.97 -34.01 23.02
CA ILE A 204 14.09 -34.13 21.83
C ILE A 204 12.72 -33.51 22.12
N ALA A 205 12.09 -33.85 23.24
CA ALA A 205 10.76 -33.33 23.58
C ALA A 205 10.76 -31.79 23.74
N LYS A 206 11.85 -31.20 24.24
CA LYS A 206 12.02 -29.74 24.28
C LYS A 206 12.11 -29.13 22.88
N ALA A 207 12.86 -29.76 21.97
CA ALA A 207 12.96 -29.33 20.58
C ALA A 207 11.60 -29.37 19.88
N GLU A 208 10.85 -30.46 20.04
CA GLU A 208 9.49 -30.63 19.51
C GLU A 208 8.53 -29.56 20.04
N GLU A 209 8.61 -29.24 21.34
CA GLU A 209 7.79 -28.21 21.95
C GLU A 209 8.11 -26.80 21.41
N ILE A 210 9.38 -26.48 21.12
CA ILE A 210 9.77 -25.22 20.47
C ILE A 210 9.16 -25.14 19.06
N VAL A 211 9.24 -26.23 18.29
CA VAL A 211 8.65 -26.29 16.94
C VAL A 211 7.13 -26.10 17.01
N ARG A 212 6.44 -26.83 17.90
CA ARG A 212 4.99 -26.72 18.08
C ARG A 212 4.56 -25.29 18.39
N ARG A 213 5.21 -24.63 19.36
CA ARG A 213 4.90 -23.23 19.72
C ARG A 213 5.17 -22.26 18.58
N THR A 214 6.21 -22.51 17.78
CA THR A 214 6.55 -21.68 16.62
C THR A 214 5.47 -21.78 15.55
N ASP A 215 5.01 -23.01 15.26
CA ASP A 215 3.96 -23.27 14.27
C ASP A 215 2.62 -22.64 14.68
N GLU A 216 2.24 -22.76 15.96
CA GLU A 216 1.01 -22.14 16.50
C GLU A 216 1.04 -20.60 16.40
N GLN A 217 2.17 -19.98 16.75
CA GLN A 217 2.34 -18.53 16.63
C GLN A 217 2.28 -18.04 15.18
N GLY A 218 2.81 -18.83 14.24
CA GLY A 218 2.73 -18.52 12.81
C GLY A 218 1.29 -18.46 12.31
N GLN A 219 0.45 -19.42 12.73
CA GLN A 219 -0.93 -19.51 12.29
C GLN A 219 -1.82 -18.37 12.83
N THR A 220 -1.73 -18.05 14.13
CA THR A 220 -2.54 -16.97 14.73
C THR A 220 -2.25 -15.61 14.07
N ARG A 221 -0.97 -15.32 13.82
CA ARG A 221 -0.55 -14.03 13.28
C ARG A 221 -1.03 -13.78 11.85
N GLY A 222 -1.20 -14.83 11.04
CA GLY A 222 -1.69 -14.70 9.65
C GLY A 222 -3.08 -14.07 9.56
N LEU A 223 -4.01 -14.49 10.42
CA LEU A 223 -5.38 -13.97 10.46
C LEU A 223 -5.45 -12.51 10.90
N GLU A 224 -4.63 -12.12 11.89
CA GLU A 224 -4.60 -10.74 12.40
C GLU A 224 -4.10 -9.75 11.33
N ASP A 225 -3.16 -10.18 10.48
CA ASP A 225 -2.56 -9.31 9.47
C ASP A 225 -3.53 -8.95 8.33
N GLU A 226 -4.40 -9.88 7.90
CA GLU A 226 -5.42 -9.63 6.86
C GLU A 226 -6.42 -8.55 7.29
N ASP A 227 -6.91 -8.66 8.52
CA ASP A 227 -7.80 -7.69 9.15
C ASP A 227 -7.16 -6.29 9.28
N VAL A 228 -5.85 -6.25 9.54
CA VAL A 228 -5.08 -5.00 9.61
C VAL A 228 -4.94 -4.37 8.23
N ALA A 229 -4.76 -5.17 7.17
CA ALA A 229 -4.66 -4.70 5.80
C ALA A 229 -5.94 -3.99 5.32
N ASP A 230 -7.12 -4.59 5.51
CA ASP A 230 -8.41 -3.97 5.13
C ASP A 230 -8.63 -2.62 5.85
N ARG A 231 -8.39 -2.59 7.17
CA ARG A 231 -8.47 -1.33 7.94
C ARG A 231 -7.47 -0.29 7.44
N ALA A 232 -6.27 -0.72 7.04
CA ALA A 232 -5.24 0.16 6.50
C ALA A 232 -5.62 0.75 5.13
N VAL A 233 -6.30 -0.01 4.26
CA VAL A 233 -6.84 0.47 2.98
C VAL A 233 -7.90 1.54 3.22
N ARG A 234 -8.92 1.22 4.05
CA ARG A 234 -10.04 2.14 4.33
C ARG A 234 -9.56 3.45 4.93
N LYS A 235 -8.66 3.39 5.91
CA LYS A 235 -8.07 4.60 6.52
C LYS A 235 -7.28 5.44 5.51
N ALA A 236 -6.54 4.79 4.60
CA ALA A 236 -5.82 5.51 3.55
C ALA A 236 -6.77 6.14 2.52
N LEU A 237 -7.85 5.45 2.15
CA LEU A 237 -8.87 5.97 1.25
C LEU A 237 -9.44 7.30 1.76
N GLY A 238 -9.90 7.35 3.02
CA GLY A 238 -10.44 8.59 3.61
C GLY A 238 -9.44 9.75 3.57
N ARG A 239 -8.16 9.48 3.91
CA ARG A 239 -7.10 10.50 3.84
C ARG A 239 -6.83 10.99 2.42
N PHE A 240 -6.78 10.09 1.44
CA PHE A 240 -6.56 10.49 0.05
C PHE A 240 -7.76 11.20 -0.56
N LEU A 241 -8.98 10.87 -0.14
CA LEU A 241 -10.16 11.62 -0.56
C LEU A 241 -10.11 13.06 -0.02
N HIS A 242 -9.73 13.27 1.24
CA HIS A 242 -9.47 14.62 1.75
C HIS A 242 -8.40 15.35 0.96
N GLU A 243 -7.31 14.66 0.64
CA GLU A 243 -6.18 15.26 -0.10
C GLU A 243 -6.55 15.65 -1.54
N LEU A 244 -7.25 14.77 -2.27
CA LEU A 244 -7.52 14.96 -3.70
C LEU A 244 -8.79 15.75 -3.98
N VAL A 245 -9.73 15.77 -3.04
CA VAL A 245 -11.07 16.37 -3.23
C VAL A 245 -11.33 17.54 -2.29
N GLY A 246 -10.67 17.60 -1.14
CA GLY A 246 -11.01 18.55 -0.09
C GLY A 246 -12.32 18.17 0.59
N ASN A 247 -13.23 19.12 0.72
CA ASN A 247 -14.56 19.05 1.30
C ASN A 247 -15.59 19.32 0.18
N PRO A 248 -16.29 18.29 -0.32
CA PRO A 248 -17.21 18.41 -1.45
C PRO A 248 -18.52 19.13 -1.10
N PHE A 249 -18.73 19.51 0.17
CA PHE A 249 -19.85 20.30 0.66
C PHE A 249 -19.52 21.80 0.76
N GLY A 250 -18.23 22.14 0.76
CA GLY A 250 -17.76 23.51 0.83
C GLY A 250 -17.73 24.16 -0.55
N ASP A 251 -18.17 25.42 -0.61
CA ASP A 251 -17.97 26.25 -1.80
C ASP A 251 -16.53 26.78 -1.76
N TYR A 252 -15.62 26.05 -2.40
CA TYR A 252 -14.24 26.49 -2.58
C TYR A 252 -14.19 27.62 -3.62
N ARG A 253 -14.60 28.82 -3.20
CA ARG A 253 -14.28 30.04 -3.92
C ARG A 253 -12.76 30.18 -3.91
N PHE A 254 -12.15 29.89 -5.05
CA PHE A 254 -10.73 30.12 -5.29
C PHE A 254 -10.64 31.28 -6.27
N GLU A 255 -10.13 32.43 -5.82
CA GLU A 255 -10.12 33.62 -6.66
C GLU A 255 -8.96 33.60 -7.65
N ASP A 256 -9.23 34.04 -8.88
CA ASP A 256 -8.21 34.13 -9.92
C ASP A 256 -7.08 35.10 -9.56
N ALA A 257 -7.39 36.13 -8.77
CA ALA A 257 -6.43 37.09 -8.26
C ALA A 257 -5.34 36.43 -7.37
N TRP A 258 -5.65 35.33 -6.69
CA TRP A 258 -4.69 34.62 -5.84
C TRP A 258 -3.63 33.86 -6.66
N ARG A 259 -3.85 33.63 -7.96
CA ARG A 259 -2.94 32.89 -8.85
C ARG A 259 -1.85 33.80 -9.41
N THR A 260 -1.10 34.45 -8.53
CA THR A 260 0.06 35.27 -8.90
C THR A 260 1.19 34.43 -9.49
N ASP A 261 2.13 35.05 -10.20
CA ASP A 261 3.29 34.36 -10.77
C ASP A 261 4.10 33.61 -9.69
N THR A 262 4.23 34.20 -8.49
CA THR A 262 4.90 33.57 -7.35
C THR A 262 4.14 32.32 -6.87
N VAL A 263 2.82 32.41 -6.70
CA VAL A 263 1.98 31.28 -6.27
C VAL A 263 2.03 30.15 -7.30
N ILE A 264 1.92 30.46 -8.59
CA ILE A 264 1.99 29.47 -9.67
C ILE A 264 3.39 28.84 -9.72
N GLY A 265 4.46 29.64 -9.62
CA GLY A 265 5.84 29.16 -9.62
C GLY A 265 6.13 28.20 -8.48
N LEU A 266 5.70 28.54 -7.26
CA LEU A 266 5.81 27.67 -6.09
C LEU A 266 4.99 26.39 -6.26
N ALA A 267 3.73 26.49 -6.69
CA ALA A 267 2.87 25.33 -6.88
C ALA A 267 3.44 24.35 -7.92
N LYS A 268 3.99 24.86 -9.03
CA LYS A 268 4.66 24.03 -10.04
C LYS A 268 5.88 23.32 -9.46
N GLY A 269 6.77 24.04 -8.77
CA GLY A 269 7.95 23.45 -8.15
C GLY A 269 7.61 22.39 -7.10
N ILE A 270 6.58 22.65 -6.28
CA ILE A 270 6.08 21.67 -5.30
C ILE A 270 5.53 20.43 -5.99
N ASP A 271 4.68 20.59 -7.01
CA ASP A 271 4.14 19.45 -7.76
C ASP A 271 5.29 18.68 -8.43
N ASP A 272 6.10 19.32 -9.28
CA ASP A 272 7.17 18.70 -10.07
C ASP A 272 8.19 17.94 -9.23
N GLU A 273 8.66 18.53 -8.14
CA GLU A 273 9.67 17.93 -7.24
C GLU A 273 9.06 17.05 -6.15
N ARG A 274 7.72 17.01 -6.02
CA ARG A 274 7.02 16.42 -4.86
C ARG A 274 7.51 16.99 -3.52
N ALA A 275 7.91 18.26 -3.50
CA ALA A 275 8.44 18.96 -2.33
C ALA A 275 7.32 19.47 -1.41
N PHE A 276 6.50 18.53 -0.92
CA PHE A 276 5.31 18.82 -0.12
C PHE A 276 5.63 19.43 1.27
N ASP A 277 6.87 19.33 1.70
CA ASP A 277 7.40 20.06 2.85
C ASP A 277 7.35 21.59 2.66
N ARG A 278 7.31 22.07 1.42
CA ARG A 278 7.21 23.51 1.08
C ARG A 278 5.76 24.04 1.02
N MET A 279 4.76 23.21 1.32
CA MET A 279 3.34 23.64 1.32
C MET A 279 3.03 24.83 2.26
N PRO A 280 3.64 24.96 3.46
CA PRO A 280 3.47 26.16 4.28
C PRO A 280 3.97 27.44 3.60
N ILE A 281 5.04 27.36 2.79
CA ILE A 281 5.56 28.51 2.02
C ILE A 281 4.55 28.93 0.95
N LEU A 282 3.89 27.96 0.30
CA LEU A 282 2.79 28.24 -0.63
C LEU A 282 1.59 28.90 0.09
N ALA A 283 1.31 28.52 1.33
CA ALA A 283 0.25 29.14 2.12
C ALA A 283 0.56 30.62 2.41
N ASP A 284 1.81 30.94 2.73
CA ASP A 284 2.24 32.31 2.98
C ASP A 284 2.21 33.15 1.69
N ALA A 285 2.64 32.58 0.56
CA ALA A 285 2.53 33.25 -0.74
C ALA A 285 1.06 33.52 -1.17
N LEU A 286 0.14 32.62 -0.81
CA LEU A 286 -1.29 32.85 -1.03
C LEU A 286 -1.83 33.94 -0.12
N LEU A 287 -1.41 34.00 1.14
CA LEU A 287 -1.76 35.11 2.05
C LEU A 287 -1.26 36.46 1.53
N ASP A 288 -0.03 36.51 1.01
CA ASP A 288 0.53 37.71 0.38
C ASP A 288 -0.24 38.12 -0.90
N ALA A 289 -0.94 37.18 -1.51
CA ALA A 289 -1.85 37.40 -2.64
C ALA A 289 -3.29 37.68 -2.19
N ASP A 290 -3.51 38.09 -0.94
CA ASP A 290 -4.80 38.39 -0.33
C ASP A 290 -5.78 37.20 -0.27
N CYS A 291 -5.27 35.96 -0.20
CA CYS A 291 -6.10 34.77 0.05
C CYS A 291 -6.67 34.78 1.47
N ASP A 292 -8.00 34.88 1.58
CA ASP A 292 -8.74 34.88 2.85
C ASP A 292 -9.39 33.52 3.17
N SER A 293 -9.23 32.52 2.30
CA SER A 293 -9.83 31.21 2.49
C SER A 293 -9.14 30.40 3.59
N GLU A 294 -9.76 30.36 4.77
CA GLU A 294 -9.25 29.58 5.92
C GLU A 294 -9.06 28.10 5.57
N ALA A 295 -9.93 27.53 4.73
CA ALA A 295 -9.85 26.12 4.32
C ALA A 295 -8.60 25.83 3.48
N VAL A 296 -8.26 26.72 2.52
CA VAL A 296 -7.06 26.58 1.68
C VAL A 296 -5.80 26.69 2.55
N LEU A 297 -5.73 27.72 3.41
CA LEU A 297 -4.56 27.99 4.23
C LEU A 297 -4.33 26.91 5.29
N ARG A 298 -5.40 26.40 5.92
CA ARG A 298 -5.29 25.31 6.89
C ARG A 298 -4.80 24.02 6.24
N HIS A 299 -5.29 23.71 5.05
CA HIS A 299 -4.90 22.51 4.31
C HIS A 299 -3.40 22.51 4.00
N LEU A 300 -2.89 23.59 3.41
CA LEU A 300 -1.46 23.72 3.08
C LEU A 300 -0.54 23.68 4.31
N ARG A 301 -1.06 24.04 5.49
CA ARG A 301 -0.32 23.99 6.76
C ARG A 301 -0.47 22.65 7.49
N GLY A 302 -1.36 21.77 7.04
CA GLY A 302 -1.70 20.53 7.74
C GLY A 302 -2.38 20.77 9.10
N THR A 303 -3.27 21.76 9.16
CA THR A 303 -3.96 22.23 10.38
C THR A 303 -5.48 22.17 10.25
N GLU A 304 -5.97 21.22 9.46
CA GLU A 304 -7.40 21.00 9.23
C GLU A 304 -8.14 20.66 10.52
N LYS A 305 -9.32 21.28 10.67
CA LYS A 305 -10.23 20.98 11.78
C LYS A 305 -10.71 19.53 11.66
N HIS A 306 -10.92 18.86 12.78
CA HIS A 306 -11.45 17.49 12.87
C HIS A 306 -10.53 16.38 12.34
N THR A 307 -9.29 16.70 11.99
CA THR A 307 -8.26 15.71 11.68
C THR A 307 -7.25 15.62 12.83
N THR A 308 -7.02 14.41 13.33
CA THR A 308 -6.02 14.15 14.38
C THR A 308 -4.63 13.87 13.80
N GLU A 309 -4.57 13.52 12.53
CA GLU A 309 -3.35 13.22 11.80
C GLU A 309 -3.00 14.39 10.88
N LYS A 310 -1.71 14.73 10.80
CA LYS A 310 -1.21 15.74 9.88
C LYS A 310 -1.54 15.34 8.44
N ALA A 311 -1.99 16.30 7.62
CA ALA A 311 -2.22 16.09 6.20
C ALA A 311 -0.97 15.50 5.53
N SER A 312 -1.17 14.40 4.79
CA SER A 312 -0.13 13.76 3.99
C SER A 312 -0.37 14.15 2.55
N HIS A 313 0.23 15.27 2.15
CA HIS A 313 0.07 15.78 0.80
C HIS A 313 0.50 14.78 -0.27
N ALA A 314 -0.26 14.77 -1.36
CA ALA A 314 -0.01 13.91 -2.51
C ALA A 314 -0.18 14.72 -3.80
N ARG A 315 0.33 14.18 -4.90
CA ARG A 315 0.04 14.78 -6.22
C ARG A 315 -1.45 14.69 -6.50
N GLY A 316 -2.00 15.76 -7.06
CA GLY A 316 -3.45 15.94 -7.14
C GLY A 316 -4.08 16.55 -5.89
N CYS A 317 -3.27 17.02 -4.92
CA CYS A 317 -3.71 17.89 -3.84
C CYS A 317 -4.72 18.91 -4.38
N TRP A 318 -5.89 18.99 -3.75
CA TRP A 318 -6.99 19.79 -4.27
C TRP A 318 -6.63 21.27 -4.38
N VAL A 319 -5.77 21.81 -3.50
CA VAL A 319 -5.27 23.20 -3.59
C VAL A 319 -4.29 23.38 -4.75
N LEU A 320 -3.33 22.47 -4.93
CA LEU A 320 -2.41 22.53 -6.06
C LEU A 320 -3.16 22.43 -7.39
N ASP A 321 -4.13 21.52 -7.48
CA ASP A 321 -4.95 21.37 -8.67
C ASP A 321 -5.80 22.62 -8.92
N ARG A 322 -6.30 23.32 -7.90
CA ARG A 322 -6.97 24.62 -8.09
C ARG A 322 -6.05 25.70 -8.67
N ILE A 323 -4.79 25.73 -8.25
CA ILE A 323 -3.81 26.71 -8.74
C ILE A 323 -3.38 26.38 -10.18
N LEU A 324 -3.04 25.11 -10.43
CA LEU A 324 -2.43 24.66 -11.68
C LEU A 324 -3.46 24.31 -12.76
N ARG A 325 -4.70 23.96 -12.36
CA ARG A 325 -5.76 23.41 -13.21
C ARG A 325 -7.12 24.05 -12.85
N PRO A 326 -7.28 25.37 -13.06
CA PRO A 326 -8.45 26.15 -12.61
C PRO A 326 -9.80 25.70 -13.21
N ASN A 327 -9.78 24.97 -14.33
CA ASN A 327 -10.98 24.52 -15.05
C ASN A 327 -11.36 23.04 -14.76
N ASP A 328 -10.85 22.42 -13.70
CA ASP A 328 -11.18 21.03 -13.36
C ASP A 328 -12.65 20.87 -12.91
N VAL A 329 -13.33 19.87 -13.49
CA VAL A 329 -14.77 19.60 -13.34
C VAL A 329 -15.19 19.16 -11.95
N LEU A 330 -14.29 18.63 -11.13
CA LEU A 330 -14.63 18.21 -9.74
C LEU A 330 -15.22 19.36 -8.93
N PHE A 331 -14.80 20.56 -9.27
CA PHE A 331 -15.11 21.79 -8.59
C PHE A 331 -16.23 22.60 -9.25
N GLY A 332 -16.88 22.02 -10.28
CA GLY A 332 -18.05 22.59 -10.93
C GLY A 332 -19.34 22.45 -10.10
N ALA A 333 -20.42 23.05 -10.60
CA ALA A 333 -21.72 23.05 -9.91
C ALA A 333 -22.20 21.62 -9.59
N PRO A 334 -22.86 21.41 -8.43
CA PRO A 334 -23.37 20.10 -8.05
C PRO A 334 -24.34 19.56 -9.11
N PRO A 335 -24.36 18.24 -9.37
CA PRO A 335 -25.33 17.66 -10.29
C PRO A 335 -26.76 17.96 -9.81
N PRO A 336 -27.72 18.12 -10.73
CA PRO A 336 -29.12 18.32 -10.34
C PRO A 336 -29.57 17.15 -9.46
N PRO A 337 -30.39 17.41 -8.42
CA PRO A 337 -30.86 16.34 -7.53
C PRO A 337 -31.55 15.24 -8.35
N PRO A 338 -31.43 13.97 -7.93
CA PRO A 338 -32.09 12.87 -8.63
C PRO A 338 -33.59 13.18 -8.76
N PRO A 339 -34.22 12.82 -9.89
CA PRO A 339 -35.64 13.09 -10.10
C PRO A 339 -36.44 12.46 -8.96
N LYS A 340 -37.29 13.26 -8.30
CA LYS A 340 -38.16 12.77 -7.21
C LYS A 340 -38.90 11.52 -7.71
N PRO A 341 -38.96 10.44 -6.91
CA PRO A 341 -39.71 9.25 -7.30
C PRO A 341 -41.15 9.68 -7.62
N LYS A 342 -41.63 9.34 -8.83
CA LYS A 342 -42.98 9.68 -9.26
C LYS A 342 -43.95 9.14 -8.21
N ALA A 343 -44.70 10.05 -7.58
CA ALA A 343 -45.71 9.67 -6.61
C ALA A 343 -46.64 8.65 -7.27
N THR A 344 -46.58 7.41 -6.81
CA THR A 344 -47.51 6.37 -7.23
C THR A 344 -48.89 6.80 -6.73
N ARG A 345 -49.70 7.34 -7.65
CA ARG A 345 -51.12 7.55 -7.43
C ARG A 345 -51.71 6.19 -7.05
N LYS A 346 -51.90 5.94 -5.75
CA LYS A 346 -52.73 4.85 -5.26
C LYS A 346 -54.10 5.03 -5.91
N LYS A 347 -54.44 4.18 -6.88
CA LYS A 347 -55.82 4.01 -7.32
C LYS A 347 -56.59 3.53 -6.09
N LYS A 348 -57.50 4.37 -5.59
CA LYS A 348 -58.51 3.93 -4.62
C LYS A 348 -59.33 2.84 -5.29
N ALA A 349 -59.51 1.74 -4.57
CA ALA A 349 -60.31 0.57 -4.96
C ALA A 349 -61.77 0.94 -5.18
#